data_AF-W7Q0D2-F1
#
_entry.id   AF-W7Q0D2-F1
#
_cell.length_a   1.000
_cell.length_b   1.000
_cell.length_c   1.000
_cell.angle_alpha   90.00
_cell.angle_beta   90.00
_cell.angle_gamma   90.00
#
_symmetry.space_group_name_H-M   'P 1'
#
loop_
_entity.id
_entity.type
_entity.pdbx_description
1 polymer ?
#
loop_
_entity_poly.entity_id
_entity_poly.type
_entity_poly.pdbx_seq_one_letter_code
_entity_poly.pdbx_strand_id
1 'polypeptide(L)'
;MVKTTLVYRDAFWREVVGSSFKDSIETIVSLEPEGVTAIDASRAEEGLGRLVVFTGGSPGHALARGNDAERQAFAVNLVSRALGSAAERPLSVTHGVWAQSPWCGGGYNAYISYGGVPDAADRLRAIRGSVIFACSEIAERFPGYMEGALNAGRAAATTVIRELDPV
;
A
#
# COMPACT_ATOMS: atom_id res chain seq x y z
N MET A 1 5.21 -7.28 -0.41
CA MET A 1 4.61 -6.41 0.62
C MET A 1 3.60 -7.22 1.41
N VAL A 2 3.57 -7.03 2.73
CA VAL A 2 2.50 -7.50 3.62
C VAL A 2 1.77 -6.27 4.17
N LYS A 3 0.44 -6.27 4.12
CA LYS A 3 -0.43 -5.24 4.72
C LYS A 3 -1.16 -5.86 5.90
N THR A 4 -0.88 -5.43 7.12
CA THR A 4 -1.54 -5.92 8.33
C THR A 4 -2.48 -4.84 8.85
N THR A 5 -3.76 -5.16 9.03
CA THR A 5 -4.74 -4.26 9.65
C THR A 5 -4.98 -4.71 11.08
N LEU A 6 -4.82 -3.79 12.02
CA LEU A 6 -5.06 -3.96 13.45
C LEU A 6 -6.28 -3.11 13.81
N VAL A 7 -7.29 -3.72 14.40
CA VAL A 7 -8.51 -3.03 14.85
C VAL A 7 -8.51 -2.97 16.38
N TYR A 8 -8.87 -1.82 16.94
CA TYR A 8 -8.94 -1.55 18.37
C TYR A 8 -10.31 -0.97 18.72
N ARG A 9 -10.62 -0.92 20.02
CA ARG A 9 -11.88 -0.37 20.53
C ARG A 9 -12.05 1.10 20.18
N ASP A 10 -10.97 1.86 20.17
CA ASP A 10 -10.91 3.28 19.88
C ASP A 10 -9.55 3.61 19.23
N ALA A 11 -9.44 4.81 18.67
CA ALA A 11 -8.19 5.33 18.08
C ALA A 11 -7.36 6.06 19.15
N PHE A 12 -7.01 5.38 20.25
CA PHE A 12 -6.32 5.97 21.40
C PHE A 12 -5.03 6.73 21.06
N TRP A 13 -4.35 6.40 19.96
CA TRP A 13 -3.17 7.12 19.45
C TRP A 13 -3.46 8.55 18.98
N ARG A 14 -4.73 8.94 18.84
CA ARG A 14 -5.14 10.33 18.57
C ARG A 14 -5.14 11.21 19.81
N GLU A 15 -5.08 10.61 20.99
CA GLU A 15 -5.10 11.30 22.28
C GLU A 15 -3.74 11.17 22.97
N VAL A 16 -2.71 11.83 22.44
CA VAL A 16 -1.40 11.88 23.10
C VAL A 16 -1.49 12.84 24.29
N VAL A 17 -1.67 12.27 25.48
CA VAL A 17 -1.73 13.03 26.74
C VAL A 17 -0.34 13.58 27.09
N GLY A 18 -0.24 14.89 27.31
CA GLY A 18 0.97 15.55 27.84
C GLY A 18 1.68 16.51 26.88
N SER A 19 1.19 16.68 25.66
CA SER A 19 1.61 17.74 24.75
C SER A 19 0.68 18.96 24.87
N SER A 20 1.24 20.17 24.85
CA SER A 20 0.47 21.42 24.71
C SER A 20 -0.24 21.54 23.36
N PHE A 21 0.05 20.62 22.44
CA PHE A 21 -0.60 20.45 21.15
C PHE A 21 -1.51 19.20 21.21
N LYS A 22 -2.68 19.26 20.57
CA LYS A 22 -3.47 18.05 20.28
C LYS A 22 -2.71 17.23 19.23
N ASP A 23 -1.70 16.50 19.66
CA ASP A 23 -0.88 15.69 18.76
C ASP A 23 -1.58 14.36 18.51
N SER A 24 -2.33 14.28 17.42
CA SER A 24 -2.85 13.01 16.91
C SER A 24 -1.79 12.31 16.09
N ILE A 25 -1.46 11.05 16.42
CA ILE A 25 -0.53 10.26 15.62
C ILE A 25 -1.28 9.69 14.42
N GLU A 26 -1.06 10.26 13.23
CA GLU A 26 -1.63 9.73 11.99
C GLU A 26 -0.75 8.68 11.33
N THR A 27 0.56 8.74 11.54
CA THR A 27 1.55 7.87 10.89
C THR A 27 2.71 7.57 11.83
N ILE A 28 3.14 6.31 11.84
CA ILE A 28 4.37 5.83 12.50
C ILE A 28 5.29 5.31 11.41
N VAL A 29 6.46 5.92 11.26
CA VAL A 29 7.50 5.46 10.33
C VAL A 29 8.60 4.76 11.11
N SER A 30 8.86 3.50 10.77
CA SER A 30 9.95 2.74 11.36
C SER A 30 11.28 3.11 10.69
N LEU A 31 12.25 3.53 11.50
CA LEU A 31 13.64 3.65 11.05
C LEU A 31 14.33 2.28 11.04
N GLU A 32 13.99 1.43 12.01
CA GLU A 32 14.54 0.08 12.14
C GLU A 32 13.47 -0.92 12.62
N PRO A 33 13.08 -1.90 11.78
CA PRO A 33 13.55 -2.12 10.41
C PRO A 33 13.02 -1.08 9.41
N GLU A 34 13.77 -0.82 8.34
CA GLU A 34 13.35 0.04 7.23
C GLU A 34 12.18 -0.56 6.42
N GLY A 35 11.42 0.29 5.75
CA GLY A 35 10.33 -0.13 4.86
C GLY A 35 9.06 -0.53 5.59
N VAL A 36 8.86 -0.03 6.82
CA VAL A 36 7.66 -0.30 7.61
C VAL A 36 7.01 1.01 8.06
N THR A 37 5.72 1.14 7.74
CA THR A 37 4.91 2.30 8.10
C THR A 37 3.56 1.85 8.63
N ALA A 38 3.13 2.38 9.77
CA ALA A 38 1.76 2.24 10.25
C ALA A 38 1.00 3.54 10.01
N ILE A 39 -0.22 3.44 9.48
CA ILE A 39 -1.07 4.59 9.15
C ILE A 39 -2.43 4.40 9.81
N ASP A 40 -2.96 5.48 10.38
CA ASP A 40 -4.33 5.54 10.86
C ASP A 40 -5.32 5.42 9.68
N ALA A 41 -6.16 4.39 9.73
CA ALA A 41 -7.24 4.15 8.79
C ALA A 41 -8.60 4.05 9.52
N SER A 42 -8.71 4.68 10.69
CA SER A 42 -9.94 4.74 11.48
C SER A 42 -10.98 5.59 10.78
N ARG A 43 -12.20 5.08 10.73
CA ARG A 43 -13.36 5.77 10.16
C ARG A 43 -14.18 6.33 11.29
N ALA A 44 -14.47 7.64 11.25
CA ALA A 44 -15.12 8.34 12.37
C ALA A 44 -16.49 7.73 12.72
N GLU A 45 -17.22 7.26 11.71
CA GLU A 45 -18.54 6.66 11.84
C GLU A 45 -18.56 5.27 12.49
N GLU A 46 -17.42 4.56 12.53
CA GLU A 46 -17.37 3.19 13.08
C GLU A 46 -17.11 3.16 14.59
N GLY A 47 -16.61 4.26 15.17
CA GLY A 47 -16.20 4.31 16.57
C GLY A 47 -15.03 3.38 16.93
N LEU A 48 -14.42 2.70 15.96
CA LEU A 48 -13.29 1.79 16.13
C LEU A 48 -11.98 2.44 15.68
N GLY A 49 -10.90 2.12 16.39
CA GLY A 49 -9.55 2.44 15.95
C GLY A 49 -9.07 1.44 14.91
N ARG A 50 -8.44 1.90 13.83
CA ARG A 50 -7.82 1.05 12.82
C ARG A 50 -6.44 1.56 12.45
N LEU A 51 -5.43 0.72 12.64
CA LEU A 51 -4.08 0.95 12.16
C LEU A 51 -3.74 -0.04 11.05
N VAL A 52 -3.20 0.46 9.95
CA VAL A 52 -2.72 -0.36 8.84
C VAL A 52 -1.21 -0.28 8.80
N VAL A 53 -0.55 -1.41 9.04
CA VAL A 53 0.90 -1.58 8.96
C VAL A 53 1.26 -2.11 7.58
N PHE A 54 1.97 -1.30 6.79
CA PHE A 54 2.56 -1.69 5.53
C PHE A 54 4.00 -2.12 5.75
N THR A 55 4.34 -3.34 5.33
CA THR A 55 5.69 -3.89 5.43
C THR A 55 6.21 -4.26 4.04
N GLY A 56 7.14 -3.45 3.54
CA GLY A 56 7.85 -3.61 2.28
C GLY A 56 9.28 -4.14 2.46
N GLY A 57 10.06 -4.11 1.38
CA GLY A 57 11.49 -4.45 1.40
C GLY A 57 11.82 -5.85 1.94
N SER A 58 12.98 -5.97 2.58
CA SER A 58 13.45 -7.22 3.20
C SER A 58 12.51 -7.74 4.31
N PRO A 59 12.01 -6.90 5.24
CA PRO A 59 11.04 -7.37 6.24
C PRO A 59 9.76 -7.92 5.60
N GLY A 60 9.25 -7.26 4.57
CA GLY A 60 8.06 -7.70 3.84
C GLY A 60 8.25 -9.04 3.14
N HIS A 61 9.44 -9.31 2.60
CA HIS A 61 9.77 -10.62 2.02
C HIS A 61 9.85 -11.72 3.07
N ALA A 62 10.46 -11.45 4.23
CA ALA A 62 10.52 -12.39 5.33
C ALA A 62 9.11 -12.74 5.85
N LEU A 63 8.29 -11.72 6.13
CA LEU A 63 6.92 -11.91 6.62
C LEU A 63 5.99 -12.60 5.62
N ALA A 64 6.22 -12.42 4.31
CA ALA A 64 5.44 -13.14 3.31
C ALA A 64 5.61 -14.66 3.46
N ARG A 65 6.82 -15.14 3.80
CA ARG A 65 7.11 -16.58 4.00
C ARG A 65 6.69 -17.11 5.37
N GLY A 66 6.47 -16.23 6.34
CA GLY A 66 6.01 -16.59 7.67
C GLY A 66 4.52 -16.94 7.74
N ASN A 67 4.09 -17.42 8.90
CA ASN A 67 2.70 -17.69 9.23
C ASN A 67 1.97 -16.45 9.80
N ASP A 68 0.66 -16.56 10.02
CA ASP A 68 -0.15 -15.44 10.51
C ASP A 68 0.24 -14.95 11.91
N ALA A 69 0.64 -15.86 12.81
CA ALA A 69 1.08 -15.48 14.15
C ALA A 69 2.36 -14.64 14.12
N GLU A 70 3.31 -14.97 13.23
CA GLU A 70 4.54 -14.21 13.03
C GLU A 70 4.26 -12.81 12.45
N ARG A 71 3.35 -12.72 11.47
CA ARG A 71 2.93 -11.44 10.87
C ARG A 71 2.21 -10.55 11.87
N GLN A 72 1.34 -11.14 12.69
CA GLN A 72 0.64 -10.44 13.76
C GLN A 72 1.63 -9.96 14.82
N ALA A 73 2.51 -10.83 15.32
CA ALA A 73 3.49 -10.48 16.34
C ALA A 73 4.40 -9.34 15.88
N PHE A 74 4.86 -9.36 14.62
CA PHE A 74 5.64 -8.28 14.04
C PHE A 74 4.88 -6.95 14.04
N ALA A 75 3.66 -6.93 13.50
CA ALA A 75 2.87 -5.71 13.41
C ALA A 75 2.51 -5.13 14.78
N VAL A 76 2.09 -5.99 15.72
CA VAL A 76 1.75 -5.60 17.10
C VAL A 76 2.98 -5.08 17.85
N ASN A 77 4.12 -5.76 17.77
CA ASN A 77 5.35 -5.30 18.41
C ASN A 77 5.78 -3.93 17.88
N LEU A 78 5.74 -3.75 16.55
CA LEU A 78 6.08 -2.48 15.91
C LEU A 78 5.24 -1.32 16.46
N VAL A 79 3.91 -1.46 16.47
CA VAL A 79 3.04 -0.36 16.94
C VAL A 79 3.13 -0.18 18.46
N SER A 80 3.35 -1.25 19.23
CA SER A 80 3.49 -1.17 20.69
C SER A 80 4.76 -0.45 21.15
N ARG A 81 5.85 -0.50 20.35
CA ARG A 81 7.06 0.30 20.61
C ARG A 81 6.78 1.81 20.60
N ALA A 82 5.83 2.26 19.77
CA ALA A 82 5.48 3.67 19.65
C ALA A 82 4.29 4.06 20.56
N LEU A 83 3.33 3.16 20.72
CA LEU A 83 2.02 3.45 21.33
C LEU A 83 1.81 2.81 22.72
N GLY A 84 2.78 2.04 23.20
CA GLY A 84 2.72 1.35 24.48
C GLY A 84 1.77 0.15 24.50
N SER A 85 1.49 -0.33 25.72
CA SER A 85 0.77 -1.59 25.96
C SER A 85 -0.67 -1.61 25.47
N ALA A 86 -1.28 -0.44 25.25
CA ALA A 86 -2.61 -0.34 24.64
C ALA A 86 -2.66 -0.97 23.23
N ALA A 87 -1.55 -0.95 22.49
CA ALA A 87 -1.46 -1.53 21.15
C ALA A 87 -1.21 -3.06 21.15
N GLU A 88 -0.97 -3.68 22.31
CA GLU A 88 -0.69 -5.12 22.38
C GLU A 88 -1.92 -6.00 22.16
N ARG A 89 -3.14 -5.42 22.26
CA ARG A 89 -4.40 -6.16 22.30
C ARG A 89 -5.40 -5.68 21.23
N PRO A 90 -5.11 -5.89 19.93
CA PRO A 90 -6.09 -5.63 18.89
C PRO A 90 -7.31 -6.57 19.04
N LEU A 91 -8.49 -6.04 18.74
CA LEU A 91 -9.75 -6.80 18.66
C LEU A 91 -9.75 -7.78 17.48
N SER A 92 -9.11 -7.40 16.36
CA SER A 92 -8.96 -8.27 15.20
C SER A 92 -7.72 -7.89 14.40
N VAL A 93 -7.13 -8.89 13.74
CA VAL A 93 -5.96 -8.75 12.88
C VAL A 93 -6.25 -9.41 11.54
N THR A 94 -5.97 -8.71 10.44
CA THR A 94 -6.11 -9.27 9.07
C THR A 94 -4.89 -8.95 8.23
N HIS A 95 -4.45 -9.89 7.39
CA HIS A 95 -3.26 -9.76 6.55
C HIS A 95 -3.60 -9.79 5.05
N GLY A 96 -3.00 -8.89 4.28
CA GLY A 96 -2.92 -8.95 2.82
C GLY A 96 -1.48 -9.23 2.39
N VAL A 97 -1.21 -10.43 1.89
CA VAL A 97 0.13 -10.88 1.49
C VAL A 97 0.28 -10.76 -0.04
N TRP A 98 0.55 -9.54 -0.49
CA TRP A 98 0.58 -9.22 -1.92
C TRP A 98 1.67 -9.97 -2.70
N ALA A 99 2.81 -10.26 -2.05
CA ALA A 99 3.90 -11.01 -2.66
C ALA A 99 3.55 -12.47 -3.00
N GLN A 100 2.45 -13.00 -2.45
CA GLN A 100 1.96 -14.36 -2.74
C GLN A 100 0.75 -14.36 -3.67
N SER A 101 0.27 -13.19 -4.10
CA SER A 101 -0.85 -13.11 -5.03
C SER A 101 -0.43 -13.65 -6.40
N PRO A 102 -1.11 -14.68 -6.95
CA PRO A 102 -0.79 -15.22 -8.28
C PRO A 102 -1.11 -14.22 -9.40
N TRP A 103 -1.85 -13.15 -9.10
CA TRP A 103 -2.31 -12.17 -10.09
C TRP A 103 -1.60 -10.82 -10.01
N CYS A 104 -0.99 -10.49 -8.87
CA CYS A 104 -0.39 -9.16 -8.65
C CYS A 104 1.13 -9.15 -8.81
N GLY A 105 1.80 -10.29 -8.61
CA GLY A 105 3.26 -10.40 -8.77
C GLY A 105 4.12 -9.63 -7.75
N GLY A 106 3.53 -8.85 -6.82
CA GLY A 106 4.34 -8.01 -5.94
C GLY A 106 3.55 -7.03 -5.09
N GLY A 107 4.22 -5.92 -4.73
CA GLY A 107 3.67 -4.84 -3.88
C GLY A 107 2.71 -3.91 -4.62
N TYR A 108 2.69 -2.64 -4.21
CA TYR A 108 1.72 -1.66 -4.72
C TYR A 108 1.90 -1.26 -6.18
N ASN A 109 3.13 -1.34 -6.71
CA ASN A 109 3.43 -1.07 -8.12
C ASN A 109 4.64 -1.90 -8.60
N ALA A 110 4.85 -1.92 -9.91
CA ALA A 110 6.12 -2.31 -10.50
C ALA A 110 7.10 -1.12 -10.56
N TYR A 111 8.39 -1.39 -10.43
CA TYR A 111 9.45 -0.41 -10.60
C TYR A 111 10.56 -0.98 -11.48
N ILE A 112 11.31 -0.08 -12.14
CA ILE A 112 12.47 -0.47 -12.95
C ILE A 112 13.66 -0.62 -12.01
N SER A 113 14.18 -1.85 -11.89
CA SER A 113 15.40 -2.11 -11.12
C SER A 113 16.65 -1.62 -11.86
N TYR A 114 17.76 -1.48 -11.13
CA TYR A 114 19.07 -1.25 -11.74
C TYR A 114 19.37 -2.32 -12.81
N GLY A 115 19.89 -1.90 -13.96
CA GLY A 115 20.11 -2.75 -15.13
C GLY A 115 18.85 -3.11 -15.93
N GLY A 116 17.67 -2.60 -15.53
CA GLY A 116 16.43 -2.73 -16.28
C GLY A 116 16.36 -1.81 -17.49
N VAL A 117 15.17 -1.71 -18.09
CA VAL A 117 14.89 -0.88 -19.29
C VAL A 117 14.33 0.47 -18.82
N PRO A 118 15.10 1.57 -18.81
CA PRO A 118 14.68 2.83 -18.19
C PRO A 118 13.46 3.48 -18.86
N ASP A 119 13.28 3.24 -20.16
CA ASP A 119 12.20 3.74 -21.01
C ASP A 119 11.07 2.71 -21.20
N ALA A 120 10.95 1.69 -20.31
CA ALA A 120 9.95 0.63 -20.45
C ALA A 120 8.51 1.16 -20.57
N ALA A 121 8.16 2.18 -19.76
CA ALA A 121 6.85 2.80 -19.81
C ALA A 121 6.57 3.51 -21.15
N ASP A 122 7.56 4.22 -21.70
CA ASP A 122 7.47 4.87 -23.01
C ASP A 122 7.33 3.83 -24.13
N ARG A 123 8.11 2.74 -24.07
CA ARG A 123 8.03 1.64 -25.04
C ARG A 123 6.64 1.00 -25.05
N LEU A 124 6.08 0.69 -23.88
CA LEU A 124 4.73 0.16 -23.76
C LEU A 124 3.68 1.15 -24.26
N ARG A 125 3.83 2.45 -23.94
CA ARG A 125 2.98 3.52 -24.46
C ARG A 125 3.13 3.77 -25.94
N ALA A 126 4.20 3.32 -26.60
CA ALA A 126 4.40 3.50 -28.04
C ALA A 126 3.77 2.38 -28.89
N ILE A 127 3.39 1.26 -28.27
CA ILE A 127 2.73 0.14 -28.97
C ILE A 127 1.34 0.60 -29.46
N ARG A 128 1.06 0.38 -30.75
CA ARG A 128 -0.18 0.76 -31.45
C ARG A 128 -0.71 -0.44 -32.26
N GLY A 129 -1.97 -0.37 -32.68
CA GLY A 129 -2.63 -1.41 -33.45
C GLY A 129 -3.52 -2.30 -32.58
N SER A 130 -3.64 -3.58 -32.93
CA SER A 130 -4.64 -4.50 -32.34
C SER A 130 -4.50 -4.76 -30.84
N VAL A 131 -3.42 -4.31 -30.20
CA VAL A 131 -3.19 -4.41 -28.77
C VAL A 131 -2.80 -3.04 -28.23
N ILE A 132 -3.57 -2.55 -27.26
CA ILE A 132 -3.29 -1.32 -26.52
C ILE A 132 -3.10 -1.67 -25.05
N PHE A 133 -2.01 -1.18 -24.45
CA PHE A 133 -1.72 -1.40 -23.04
C PHE A 133 -2.37 -0.32 -22.17
N ALA A 134 -2.95 -0.77 -21.06
CA ALA A 134 -3.43 0.10 -19.98
C ALA A 134 -3.00 -0.49 -18.64
N CYS A 135 -2.26 0.27 -17.85
CA CYS A 135 -1.99 -0.02 -16.45
C CYS A 135 -1.58 1.25 -15.71
N SER A 136 -1.63 1.21 -14.38
CA SER A 136 -1.20 2.33 -13.54
C SER A 136 0.25 2.76 -13.80
N GLU A 137 1.13 1.81 -14.12
CA GLU A 137 2.58 2.03 -14.25
C GLU A 137 2.96 2.86 -15.47
N ILE A 138 2.14 2.84 -16.51
CA ILE A 138 2.39 3.59 -17.76
C ILE A 138 1.59 4.89 -17.83
N ALA A 139 0.83 5.23 -16.80
CA ALA A 139 0.06 6.46 -16.74
C ALA A 139 0.98 7.68 -16.71
N GLU A 140 0.68 8.70 -17.53
CA GLU A 140 1.42 9.98 -17.52
C GLU A 140 1.20 10.78 -16.23
N ARG A 141 0.08 10.50 -15.54
CA ARG A 141 -0.30 11.15 -14.28
C ARG A 141 -0.56 10.09 -13.22
N PHE A 142 -0.01 10.31 -12.03
CA PHE A 142 -0.13 9.42 -10.86
C PHE A 142 0.28 7.95 -11.14
N PRO A 143 1.46 7.71 -11.74
CA PRO A 143 1.88 6.34 -12.06
C PRO A 143 2.01 5.48 -10.81
N GLY A 144 1.51 4.24 -10.89
CA GLY A 144 1.49 3.28 -9.77
C GLY A 144 0.37 3.50 -8.74
N TYR A 145 -0.55 4.42 -8.98
CA TYR A 145 -1.74 4.64 -8.14
C TYR A 145 -3.03 4.29 -8.87
N MET A 146 -4.12 4.14 -8.11
CA MET A 146 -5.46 3.92 -8.66
C MET A 146 -5.86 5.02 -9.66
N GLU A 147 -5.49 6.28 -9.37
CA GLU A 147 -5.71 7.40 -10.28
C GLU A 147 -4.95 7.22 -11.60
N GLY A 148 -3.72 6.71 -11.55
CA GLY A 148 -2.97 6.33 -12.75
C GLY A 148 -3.67 5.24 -13.56
N ALA A 149 -4.20 4.20 -12.90
CA ALA A 149 -4.95 3.15 -13.58
C ALA A 149 -6.20 3.70 -14.30
N LEU A 150 -6.94 4.61 -13.65
CA LEU A 150 -8.10 5.27 -14.27
C LEU A 150 -7.68 6.11 -15.48
N ASN A 151 -6.61 6.91 -15.35
CA ASN A 151 -6.11 7.75 -16.42
C ASN A 151 -5.62 6.92 -17.63
N ALA A 152 -4.83 5.87 -17.37
CA ALA A 152 -4.34 4.98 -18.42
C ALA A 152 -5.47 4.22 -19.12
N GLY A 153 -6.45 3.72 -18.37
CA GLY A 153 -7.62 3.04 -18.94
C GLY A 153 -8.46 3.95 -19.84
N ARG A 154 -8.72 5.20 -19.42
CA ARG A 154 -9.43 6.19 -20.24
C ARG A 154 -8.64 6.59 -21.49
N ALA A 155 -7.33 6.73 -21.38
CA ALA A 155 -6.47 7.04 -22.52
C ALA A 155 -6.50 5.90 -23.55
N ALA A 156 -6.31 4.66 -23.10
CA ALA A 156 -6.38 3.48 -23.97
C ALA A 156 -7.74 3.34 -24.65
N ALA A 157 -8.85 3.51 -23.91
CA ALA A 157 -10.19 3.47 -24.47
C ALA A 157 -10.41 4.56 -25.54
N THR A 158 -9.95 5.79 -25.28
CA THR A 158 -10.01 6.88 -26.27
C THR A 158 -9.22 6.53 -27.53
N THR A 159 -8.04 5.92 -27.40
CA THR A 159 -7.25 5.49 -28.56
C THR A 159 -7.99 4.42 -29.37
N VAL A 160 -8.55 3.39 -28.72
CA VAL A 160 -9.35 2.35 -29.40
C VAL A 160 -10.52 2.96 -30.16
N ILE A 161 -11.28 3.86 -29.52
CA ILE A 161 -12.44 4.50 -30.15
C ILE A 161 -12.02 5.27 -31.42
N ARG A 162 -10.91 6.02 -31.37
CA ARG A 162 -10.39 6.77 -32.52
C ARG A 162 -9.87 5.86 -33.65
N GLU A 163 -9.34 4.68 -33.32
CA GLU A 163 -8.86 3.72 -34.33
C GLU A 163 -10.02 2.93 -34.97
N LEU A 164 -11.13 2.71 -34.26
CA LEU A 164 -12.32 2.03 -34.78
C LEU A 164 -13.26 2.94 -35.57
N ASP A 165 -13.33 4.21 -35.22
CA ASP A 165 -14.12 5.23 -35.91
C ASP A 165 -13.21 6.39 -36.35
N PRO A 166 -12.44 6.21 -37.45
CA PRO A 166 -11.59 7.25 -37.99
C PRO A 166 -12.46 8.30 -38.67
N VAL A 167 -13.05 9.19 -37.87
CA VAL A 167 -13.65 10.45 -38.35
C VAL A 167 -12.57 11.36 -38.92
#